data_AF-A0A915YM07-F1
#
_entry.id   AF-A0A915YM07-F1
#
_cell.length_a   1.000
_cell.length_b   1.000
_cell.length_c   1.000
_cell.angle_alpha   90.00
_cell.angle_beta   90.00
_cell.angle_gamma   90.00
#
_symmetry.space_group_name_H-M   'P 1'
#
loop_
_entity.id
_entity.type
_entity.pdbx_description
1 polymer ?
#
loop_
_entity_poly.entity_id
_entity_poly.type
_entity_poly.pdbx_seq_one_letter_code
_entity_poly.pdbx_strand_id
1 'polypeptide(L)'
;MRITTNLIFLFCLLLQKFCSAQQDVHQAVIWRGFEHSWTYNHRINRLGNYIELNDNKIESCHASASGLGADSTFYSSHYTFIKSPTTGFYGGEVAIKLYGKEKQLLTKRIEVAVPAPEGMKNKEQYITMLNGFDLMAVERADKIQLLRITVEDAEYAPAINEIRFYLKVALVVNCQSLECSRFNQKTTYNLKVHYLIAAGDRSQLNATPKTLTKDYPWGRKDEFHHTAEKYYMLGRKGQDYQTAALGIKSMALTLNAAHWTVEYHNNVTPLIYNKETARLDFSLDLFFKEWQQGMKTQSARPGLSKFSSKKKGWCVLDTGIVLLEFKDAKILHQKHKGALYWEGLNATSSNPKAESRVTLKFPDF
;
A
#
# COMPACT_ATOMS: atom_id res chain seq x y z
N MET A 1 35.39 -12.18 -53.99
CA MET A 1 34.24 -11.26 -54.01
C MET A 1 33.30 -11.64 -52.88
N ARG A 2 33.18 -10.77 -51.86
CA ARG A 2 32.21 -10.71 -50.73
C ARG A 2 32.18 -11.92 -49.78
N ILE A 3 32.81 -11.89 -48.58
CA ILE A 3 32.46 -11.15 -47.32
C ILE A 3 30.98 -11.39 -47.00
N THR A 4 30.60 -12.13 -45.95
CA THR A 4 30.56 -11.64 -44.56
C THR A 4 30.67 -12.74 -43.49
N THR A 5 31.60 -12.50 -42.58
CA THR A 5 31.79 -13.00 -41.22
C THR A 5 30.81 -12.36 -40.23
N ASN A 6 30.57 -13.03 -39.08
CA ASN A 6 30.14 -12.48 -37.79
C ASN A 6 28.78 -11.77 -37.67
N LEU A 7 27.80 -12.38 -36.97
CA LEU A 7 26.95 -11.66 -35.99
C LEU A 7 26.07 -12.59 -35.12
N ILE A 8 26.62 -13.28 -34.11
CA ILE A 8 25.82 -13.72 -32.95
C ILE A 8 26.68 -13.55 -31.68
N PHE A 9 26.85 -12.30 -31.29
CA PHE A 9 27.23 -11.88 -29.94
C PHE A 9 26.29 -10.74 -29.55
N LEU A 10 25.98 -10.62 -28.26
CA LEU A 10 25.02 -9.71 -27.61
C LEU A 10 23.55 -10.17 -27.59
N PHE A 11 23.24 -11.09 -26.68
CA PHE A 11 21.96 -11.09 -25.96
C PHE A 11 22.24 -11.23 -24.46
N CYS A 12 22.97 -10.28 -23.87
CA CYS A 12 23.35 -10.35 -22.45
C CYS A 12 23.31 -9.02 -21.68
N LEU A 13 22.74 -7.94 -22.24
CA LEU A 13 22.73 -6.64 -21.60
C LEU A 13 21.38 -5.98 -21.86
N LEU A 14 20.43 -6.07 -20.91
CA LEU A 14 19.35 -5.09 -20.65
C LEU A 14 18.36 -5.54 -19.55
N LEU A 15 18.86 -6.12 -18.46
CA LEU A 15 18.11 -6.29 -17.21
C LEU A 15 18.82 -5.64 -16.00
N GLN A 16 19.66 -4.63 -16.23
CA GLN A 16 20.04 -3.69 -15.16
C GLN A 16 18.97 -2.60 -15.07
N LYS A 17 17.83 -2.91 -14.45
CA LYS A 17 16.89 -1.87 -14.01
C LYS A 17 17.07 -1.64 -12.52
N PHE A 18 17.74 -0.53 -12.21
CA PHE A 18 17.57 0.32 -11.04
C PHE A 18 17.32 -0.40 -9.70
N CYS A 19 18.35 -1.04 -9.16
CA CYS A 19 18.47 -1.14 -7.70
C CYS A 19 18.89 0.25 -7.21
N SER A 20 17.92 1.10 -6.81
CA SER A 20 18.25 2.21 -5.93
C SER A 20 18.82 1.61 -4.65
N ALA A 21 20.13 1.75 -4.46
CA ALA A 21 20.82 1.22 -3.30
C ALA A 21 20.29 1.91 -2.02
N GLN A 22 19.86 1.13 -1.05
CA GLN A 22 19.49 1.64 0.27
C GLN A 22 20.73 2.21 0.97
N GLN A 23 20.60 3.43 1.50
CA GLN A 23 21.72 4.23 2.05
C GLN A 23 22.25 3.69 3.41
N ASP A 24 21.40 3.01 4.19
CA ASP A 24 21.79 2.35 5.44
C ASP A 24 20.91 1.10 5.64
N VAL A 25 21.55 -0.07 5.70
CA VAL A 25 20.84 -1.35 5.90
C VAL A 25 20.26 -1.48 7.31
N HIS A 26 20.64 -0.65 8.26
CA HIS A 26 20.19 -0.72 9.67
C HIS A 26 19.04 0.22 10.00
N GLN A 27 18.56 0.99 9.02
CA GLN A 27 17.49 1.96 9.18
C GLN A 27 16.41 1.75 8.14
N ALA A 28 15.15 1.90 8.55
CA ALA A 28 14.02 1.83 7.65
C ALA A 28 12.85 2.69 8.13
N VAL A 29 11.91 2.91 7.20
CA VAL A 29 10.60 3.44 7.52
C VAL A 29 9.55 2.41 7.12
N ILE A 30 8.77 1.96 8.11
CA ILE A 30 7.69 1.00 7.94
C ILE A 30 6.39 1.79 7.72
N TRP A 31 5.76 1.63 6.56
CA TRP A 31 4.40 2.07 6.31
C TRP A 31 3.39 1.31 7.17
N ARG A 32 2.49 2.03 7.80
CA ARG A 32 1.43 1.49 8.66
C ARG A 32 0.04 1.82 8.17
N GLY A 33 -0.08 2.22 6.92
CA GLY A 33 -1.35 2.51 6.30
C GLY A 33 -1.68 4.00 6.21
N PHE A 34 -2.94 4.27 5.92
CA PHE A 34 -3.42 5.60 5.57
C PHE A 34 -4.89 5.83 5.95
N GLU A 35 -5.25 7.11 5.93
CA GLU A 35 -6.62 7.62 5.87
C GLU A 35 -6.73 8.44 4.58
N HIS A 36 -7.79 8.26 3.82
CA HIS A 36 -8.07 9.01 2.60
C HIS A 36 -9.53 9.44 2.63
N SER A 37 -9.79 10.71 2.33
CA SER A 37 -11.13 11.27 2.20
C SER A 37 -11.20 12.27 1.05
N TRP A 38 -12.13 12.04 0.14
CA TRP A 38 -12.55 12.96 -0.91
C TRP A 38 -13.74 13.80 -0.45
N THR A 39 -13.92 15.00 -1.02
CA THR A 39 -15.11 15.82 -0.71
C THR A 39 -16.36 15.36 -1.47
N TYR A 40 -16.19 14.46 -2.45
CA TYR A 40 -17.26 13.87 -3.23
C TYR A 40 -16.97 12.40 -3.58
N ASN A 41 -17.95 11.66 -4.08
CA ASN A 41 -17.79 10.24 -4.41
C ASN A 41 -17.20 10.04 -5.82
N HIS A 42 -16.14 9.23 -5.92
CA HIS A 42 -15.36 9.16 -7.15
C HIS A 42 -15.07 7.73 -7.65
N ARG A 43 -14.80 7.69 -8.96
CA ARG A 43 -14.09 6.60 -9.63
C ARG A 43 -12.60 6.80 -9.38
N ILE A 44 -11.88 5.71 -9.22
CA ILE A 44 -10.46 5.76 -8.88
C ILE A 44 -9.66 5.94 -10.17
N ASN A 45 -9.21 7.17 -10.42
CA ASN A 45 -8.23 7.46 -11.46
C ASN A 45 -6.82 7.20 -10.92
N ARG A 46 -6.56 7.62 -9.69
CA ARG A 46 -5.37 7.24 -8.93
C ARG A 46 -5.65 7.19 -7.44
N LEU A 47 -5.12 6.17 -6.77
CA LEU A 47 -5.18 6.02 -5.32
C LEU A 47 -3.92 5.33 -4.83
N GLY A 48 -3.24 5.92 -3.86
CA GLY A 48 -2.06 5.31 -3.27
C GLY A 48 -1.62 6.00 -2.00
N ASN A 49 -0.89 5.26 -1.17
CA ASN A 49 -0.13 5.80 -0.05
C ASN A 49 1.06 4.87 0.18
N TYR A 50 2.27 5.43 0.22
CA TYR A 50 3.48 4.64 0.24
C TYR A 50 4.69 5.39 0.79
N ILE A 51 5.72 4.61 1.13
CA ILE A 51 7.05 5.08 1.44
C ILE A 51 7.96 4.72 0.27
N GLU A 52 8.64 5.72 -0.28
CA GLU A 52 9.57 5.57 -1.41
C GLU A 52 10.96 6.03 -0.98
N LEU A 53 11.99 5.34 -1.48
CA LEU A 53 13.37 5.81 -1.40
C LEU A 53 13.73 6.39 -2.77
N ASN A 54 13.84 7.72 -2.85
CA ASN A 54 14.16 8.44 -4.07
C ASN A 54 15.40 9.31 -3.86
N ASP A 55 16.44 9.15 -4.68
CA ASP A 55 17.70 9.93 -4.61
C ASP A 55 18.25 10.08 -3.18
N ASN A 56 18.35 8.97 -2.44
CA ASN A 56 18.80 8.93 -1.03
C ASN A 56 17.90 9.69 -0.03
N LYS A 57 16.67 10.03 -0.42
CA LYS A 57 15.66 10.62 0.45
C LYS A 57 14.54 9.61 0.65
N ILE A 58 14.14 9.43 1.89
CA ILE A 58 12.91 8.70 2.20
C ILE A 58 11.77 9.70 2.10
N GLU A 59 10.79 9.38 1.28
CA GLU A 59 9.59 10.19 1.09
C GLU A 59 8.35 9.41 1.53
N SER A 60 7.43 10.11 2.17
CA SER A 60 6.06 9.65 2.31
C SER A 60 5.22 10.28 1.22
N CYS A 61 4.60 9.44 0.41
CA CYS A 61 3.85 9.85 -0.76
C CYS A 61 2.38 9.47 -0.59
N HIS A 62 1.50 10.36 -1.00
CA HIS A 62 0.07 10.09 -1.12
C HIS A 62 -0.38 10.44 -2.52
N ALA A 63 -1.08 9.51 -3.16
CA ALA A 63 -1.60 9.67 -4.51
C ALA A 63 -3.12 9.69 -4.50
N SER A 64 -3.70 10.67 -5.17
CA SER A 64 -5.13 10.88 -5.27
C SER A 64 -5.50 11.59 -6.56
N ALA A 65 -6.26 10.92 -7.41
CA ALA A 65 -6.94 11.54 -8.52
C ALA A 65 -8.32 10.89 -8.71
N SER A 66 -9.33 11.73 -8.89
CA SER A 66 -10.64 11.28 -9.30
C SER A 66 -10.77 11.28 -10.83
N GLY A 67 -11.88 10.76 -11.36
CA GLY A 67 -12.15 10.71 -12.80
C GLY A 67 -12.41 12.10 -13.42
N LEU A 68 -13.63 12.31 -13.91
CA LEU A 68 -13.99 13.53 -14.67
C LEU A 68 -14.11 14.79 -13.81
N GLY A 69 -14.51 14.66 -12.55
CA GLY A 69 -14.77 15.80 -11.67
C GLY A 69 -13.50 16.31 -11.00
N ALA A 70 -13.43 17.62 -10.78
CA ALA A 70 -12.46 18.17 -9.83
C ALA A 70 -12.84 17.76 -8.41
N ASP A 71 -11.84 17.60 -7.53
CA ASP A 71 -12.08 17.32 -6.13
C ASP A 71 -10.90 17.69 -5.22
N SER A 72 -11.20 17.88 -3.93
CA SER A 72 -10.21 17.99 -2.88
C SER A 72 -10.08 16.67 -2.14
N THR A 73 -8.86 16.27 -1.85
CA THR A 73 -8.56 15.10 -1.00
C THR A 73 -7.91 15.55 0.29
N PHE A 74 -8.29 14.95 1.41
CA PHE A 74 -7.60 15.02 2.68
C PHE A 74 -7.07 13.64 3.03
N TYR A 75 -5.89 13.58 3.63
CA TYR A 75 -5.29 12.31 3.96
C TYR A 75 -4.40 12.37 5.20
N SER A 76 -4.20 11.21 5.81
CA SER A 76 -3.18 10.95 6.81
C SER A 76 -2.33 9.76 6.35
N SER A 77 -0.99 9.86 6.42
CA SER A 77 -0.10 8.72 6.21
C SER A 77 0.57 8.35 7.52
N HIS A 78 0.55 7.06 7.86
CA HIS A 78 1.06 6.53 9.12
C HIS A 78 2.32 5.71 8.87
N TYR A 79 3.38 5.97 9.62
CA TYR A 79 4.67 5.30 9.44
C TYR A 79 5.47 5.19 10.74
N THR A 80 6.48 4.32 10.73
CA THR A 80 7.40 4.12 11.86
C THR A 80 8.83 4.21 11.38
N PHE A 81 9.61 5.11 11.98
CA PHE A 81 11.06 5.06 11.87
C PHE A 81 11.59 3.94 12.75
N ILE A 82 12.51 3.16 12.21
CA ILE A 82 13.22 2.13 12.94
C ILE A 82 14.71 2.20 12.64
N LYS A 83 15.51 2.03 13.69
CA LYS A 83 16.96 1.84 13.62
C LYS A 83 17.35 0.66 14.49
N SER A 84 17.96 -0.38 13.91
CA SER A 84 18.43 -1.55 14.64
C SER A 84 19.80 -1.98 14.10
N PRO A 85 20.85 -2.04 14.94
CA PRO A 85 22.17 -2.46 14.49
C PRO A 85 22.24 -3.95 14.14
N THR A 86 21.33 -4.79 14.65
CA THR A 86 21.34 -6.24 14.42
C THR A 86 20.35 -6.72 13.36
N THR A 87 19.42 -5.86 12.93
CA THR A 87 18.47 -6.15 11.86
C THR A 87 18.87 -5.41 10.58
N GLY A 88 18.89 -6.14 9.46
CA GLY A 88 19.05 -5.57 8.13
C GLY A 88 17.70 -5.28 7.48
N PHE A 89 17.60 -4.19 6.74
CA PHE A 89 16.40 -3.77 6.02
C PHE A 89 16.70 -3.58 4.53
N TYR A 90 15.73 -3.92 3.69
CA TYR A 90 15.77 -3.68 2.24
C TYR A 90 14.41 -3.16 1.75
N GLY A 91 14.36 -1.93 1.26
CA GLY A 91 13.18 -1.34 0.60
C GLY A 91 13.24 -1.47 -0.92
N GLY A 92 12.09 -1.73 -1.55
CA GLY A 92 12.01 -1.76 -3.01
C GLY A 92 10.59 -1.61 -3.53
N GLU A 93 10.43 -1.68 -4.86
CA GLU A 93 9.14 -1.57 -5.53
C GLU A 93 9.00 -2.55 -6.70
N VAL A 94 7.76 -2.87 -7.06
CA VAL A 94 7.39 -3.66 -8.24
C VAL A 94 6.29 -2.94 -9.01
N ALA A 95 6.50 -2.72 -10.30
CA ALA A 95 5.48 -2.20 -11.20
C ALA A 95 4.72 -3.33 -11.91
N ILE A 96 3.40 -3.29 -11.85
CA ILE A 96 2.51 -4.35 -12.33
C ILE A 96 1.47 -3.73 -13.26
N LYS A 97 1.36 -4.26 -14.48
CA LYS A 97 0.26 -3.91 -15.39
C LYS A 97 -0.88 -4.92 -15.25
N LEU A 98 -2.04 -4.44 -14.83
CA LEU A 98 -3.29 -5.19 -14.73
C LEU A 98 -4.17 -4.79 -15.91
N TYR A 99 -4.51 -5.74 -16.79
CA TYR A 99 -5.34 -5.48 -17.96
C TYR A 99 -6.34 -6.62 -18.16
N GLY A 100 -7.53 -6.29 -18.61
CA GLY A 100 -8.58 -7.27 -18.88
C GLY A 100 -9.93 -6.60 -19.17
N LYS A 101 -11.02 -7.34 -18.97
CA LYS A 101 -12.36 -6.77 -19.07
C LYS A 101 -12.86 -6.29 -17.71
N GLU A 102 -13.68 -5.26 -17.69
CA GLU A 102 -14.41 -4.83 -16.50
C GLU A 102 -15.20 -6.01 -15.89
N LYS A 103 -15.38 -6.02 -14.56
CA LYS A 103 -16.05 -7.08 -13.78
C LYS A 103 -15.33 -8.43 -13.76
N GLN A 104 -14.25 -8.61 -14.50
CA GLN A 104 -13.42 -9.80 -14.38
C GLN A 104 -12.44 -9.65 -13.23
N LEU A 105 -12.14 -10.77 -12.58
CA LEU A 105 -11.07 -10.85 -11.60
C LEU A 105 -9.72 -10.82 -12.32
N LEU A 106 -8.99 -9.72 -12.16
CA LEU A 106 -7.63 -9.59 -12.65
C LEU A 106 -6.68 -10.05 -11.53
N THR A 107 -5.85 -11.06 -11.78
CA THR A 107 -4.87 -11.54 -10.80
C THR A 107 -3.46 -11.57 -11.39
N LYS A 108 -2.47 -11.32 -10.53
CA LYS A 108 -1.06 -11.58 -10.82
C LYS A 108 -0.39 -12.17 -9.60
N ARG A 109 0.48 -13.15 -9.82
CA ARG A 109 1.45 -13.66 -8.86
C ARG A 109 2.83 -13.39 -9.45
N ILE A 110 3.64 -12.62 -8.74
CA ILE A 110 4.95 -12.16 -9.20
C ILE A 110 5.98 -12.68 -8.24
N GLU A 111 7.00 -13.34 -8.75
CA GLU A 111 8.22 -13.62 -7.99
C GLU A 111 9.10 -12.37 -8.02
N VAL A 112 9.48 -11.90 -6.84
CA VAL A 112 10.41 -10.79 -6.67
C VAL A 112 11.72 -11.38 -6.21
N ALA A 113 12.81 -11.01 -6.87
CA ALA A 113 14.16 -11.40 -6.50
C ALA A 113 15.03 -10.15 -6.42
N VAL A 114 15.74 -9.98 -5.32
CA VAL A 114 16.65 -8.85 -5.09
C VAL A 114 18.00 -9.36 -4.61
N PRO A 115 19.11 -8.69 -4.99
CA PRO A 115 20.42 -9.02 -4.44
C PRO A 115 20.40 -8.89 -2.91
N ALA A 116 20.99 -9.85 -2.19
CA ALA A 116 21.11 -9.78 -0.74
C ALA A 116 22.29 -8.88 -0.34
N PRO A 117 22.05 -7.72 0.34
CA PRO A 117 23.12 -6.91 0.89
C PRO A 117 23.88 -7.66 1.98
N GLU A 118 25.15 -7.32 2.22
CA GLU A 118 26.04 -8.04 3.16
C GLU A 118 25.40 -8.24 4.56
N GLY A 119 24.80 -7.19 5.13
CA GLY A 119 24.14 -7.23 6.45
C GLY A 119 22.87 -8.08 6.53
N MET A 120 22.37 -8.59 5.39
CA MET A 120 21.16 -9.42 5.31
C MET A 120 21.44 -10.85 4.86
N LYS A 121 22.68 -11.24 4.57
CA LYS A 121 23.00 -12.61 4.17
C LYS A 121 22.94 -13.57 5.36
N ASN A 122 22.56 -14.82 5.09
CA ASN A 122 22.61 -15.93 6.04
C ASN A 122 21.88 -15.66 7.39
N LYS A 123 20.79 -14.88 7.35
CA LYS A 123 19.94 -14.64 8.53
C LYS A 123 18.95 -15.78 8.70
N GLU A 124 18.52 -16.03 9.94
CA GLU A 124 17.55 -17.10 10.23
C GLU A 124 16.13 -16.81 9.71
N GLN A 125 15.79 -15.55 9.44
CA GLN A 125 14.47 -15.18 8.91
C GLN A 125 14.51 -13.90 8.05
N TYR A 126 13.55 -13.80 7.14
CA TYR A 126 13.34 -12.68 6.23
C TYR A 126 11.86 -12.34 6.17
N ILE A 127 11.46 -11.25 6.81
CA ILE A 127 10.06 -10.85 6.94
C ILE A 127 9.75 -9.78 5.91
N THR A 128 8.78 -10.03 5.05
CA THR A 128 8.34 -9.07 4.03
C THR A 128 7.06 -8.36 4.45
N MET A 129 7.03 -7.06 4.24
CA MET A 129 5.89 -6.19 4.51
C MET A 129 5.58 -5.34 3.28
N LEU A 130 4.31 -4.95 3.13
CA LEU A 130 3.91 -3.84 2.29
C LEU A 130 4.47 -2.54 2.86
N ASN A 131 5.10 -1.76 2.00
CA ASN A 131 5.52 -0.40 2.28
C ASN A 131 4.65 0.63 1.52
N GLY A 132 3.44 0.19 1.13
CA GLY A 132 2.44 0.97 0.42
C GLY A 132 2.21 0.54 -1.02
N PHE A 133 1.35 1.30 -1.71
CA PHE A 133 1.00 1.05 -3.10
C PHE A 133 0.57 2.33 -3.81
N ASP A 134 0.58 2.29 -5.14
CA ASP A 134 0.03 3.32 -6.02
C ASP A 134 -0.71 2.66 -7.20
N LEU A 135 -2.03 2.77 -7.18
CA LEU A 135 -2.92 2.24 -8.21
C LEU A 135 -3.36 3.37 -9.14
N MET A 136 -3.03 3.25 -10.42
CA MET A 136 -3.20 4.29 -11.42
C MET A 136 -3.94 3.75 -12.65
N ALA A 137 -5.06 4.35 -13.01
CA ALA A 137 -5.77 4.04 -14.25
C ALA A 137 -4.96 4.53 -15.46
N VAL A 138 -4.86 3.75 -16.53
CA VAL A 138 -4.08 4.17 -17.73
C VAL A 138 -4.90 5.09 -18.64
N GLU A 139 -6.19 4.81 -18.79
CA GLU A 139 -7.06 5.58 -19.70
C GLU A 139 -8.29 6.12 -18.98
N ARG A 140 -9.00 5.24 -18.25
CA ARG A 140 -10.32 5.56 -17.68
C ARG A 140 -10.39 5.10 -16.23
N ALA A 141 -10.89 5.99 -15.40
CA ALA A 141 -11.20 5.70 -14.02
C ALA A 141 -12.46 4.82 -13.93
N ASP A 142 -12.34 3.72 -13.19
CA ASP A 142 -13.41 2.78 -12.88
C ASP A 142 -13.76 2.83 -11.38
N LYS A 143 -14.90 2.22 -11.03
CA LYS A 143 -15.26 1.99 -9.63
C LYS A 143 -14.60 0.71 -9.16
N ILE A 144 -14.03 0.78 -7.96
CA ILE A 144 -13.46 -0.39 -7.30
C ILE A 144 -14.57 -1.31 -6.79
N GLN A 145 -14.34 -2.60 -6.89
CA GLN A 145 -15.14 -3.64 -6.25
C GLN A 145 -14.26 -4.56 -5.41
N LEU A 146 -13.06 -4.88 -5.88
CA LEU A 146 -12.09 -5.66 -5.15
C LEU A 146 -10.70 -5.08 -5.36
N LEU A 147 -9.94 -4.91 -4.29
CA LEU A 147 -8.49 -4.72 -4.34
C LEU A 147 -7.88 -5.59 -3.25
N ARG A 148 -6.93 -6.44 -3.61
CA ARG A 148 -6.17 -7.24 -2.66
C ARG A 148 -4.70 -7.20 -3.03
N ILE A 149 -3.86 -6.94 -2.04
CA ILE A 149 -2.41 -6.96 -2.16
C ILE A 149 -1.88 -7.81 -1.00
N THR A 150 -0.98 -8.75 -1.28
CA THR A 150 -0.40 -9.64 -0.27
C THR A 150 1.04 -9.95 -0.60
N VAL A 151 1.94 -9.79 0.36
CA VAL A 151 3.33 -10.24 0.29
C VAL A 151 3.54 -11.48 1.16
N GLU A 152 4.22 -12.47 0.61
CA GLU A 152 4.70 -13.64 1.37
C GLU A 152 6.02 -13.31 2.07
N ASP A 153 6.37 -14.09 3.10
CA ASP A 153 7.72 -13.98 3.68
C ASP A 153 8.77 -14.35 2.64
N ALA A 154 9.94 -13.74 2.78
CA ALA A 154 11.03 -13.96 1.86
C ALA A 154 11.90 -15.13 2.31
N GLU A 155 12.66 -15.65 1.36
CA GLU A 155 13.66 -16.68 1.57
C GLU A 155 14.97 -16.21 0.94
N TYR A 156 16.08 -16.50 1.62
CA TYR A 156 17.41 -16.23 1.08
C TYR A 156 17.94 -17.46 0.34
N ALA A 157 18.33 -17.24 -0.92
CA ALA A 157 18.91 -18.24 -1.80
C ALA A 157 20.44 -18.06 -1.85
N PRO A 158 21.22 -18.77 -1.01
CA PRO A 158 22.65 -18.53 -0.85
C PRO A 158 23.46 -18.82 -2.11
N ALA A 159 23.02 -19.78 -2.94
CA ALA A 159 23.73 -20.17 -4.17
C ALA A 159 23.80 -19.05 -5.21
N ILE A 160 22.84 -18.11 -5.19
CA ILE A 160 22.73 -17.00 -6.14
C ILE A 160 22.76 -15.62 -5.45
N ASN A 161 22.91 -15.60 -4.12
CA ASN A 161 22.94 -14.40 -3.30
C ASN A 161 21.71 -13.48 -3.49
N GLU A 162 20.52 -14.07 -3.52
CA GLU A 162 19.25 -13.33 -3.68
C GLU A 162 18.30 -13.56 -2.50
N ILE A 163 17.51 -12.55 -2.18
CA ILE A 163 16.31 -12.67 -1.33
C ILE A 163 15.10 -12.70 -2.26
N ARG A 164 14.24 -13.71 -2.09
CA ARG A 164 13.13 -14.00 -3.02
C ARG A 164 11.82 -14.12 -2.27
N PHE A 165 10.73 -13.59 -2.83
CA PHE A 165 9.39 -13.73 -2.26
C PHE A 165 8.33 -13.62 -3.35
N TYR A 166 7.08 -13.95 -3.01
CA TYR A 166 5.95 -13.74 -3.91
C TYR A 166 5.07 -12.57 -3.49
N LEU A 167 4.71 -11.76 -4.47
CA LEU A 167 3.69 -10.74 -4.40
C LEU A 167 2.44 -11.22 -5.15
N LYS A 168 1.29 -11.20 -4.46
CA LYS A 168 -0.01 -11.54 -5.04
C LYS A 168 -0.90 -10.31 -5.07
N VAL A 169 -1.49 -10.04 -6.23
CA VAL A 169 -2.45 -8.94 -6.40
C VAL A 169 -3.72 -9.44 -7.07
N ALA A 170 -4.85 -8.89 -6.65
CA ALA A 170 -6.14 -9.08 -7.29
C ALA A 170 -6.90 -7.75 -7.37
N LEU A 171 -7.56 -7.52 -8.50
CA LEU A 171 -8.32 -6.30 -8.78
C LEU A 171 -9.62 -6.66 -9.52
N VAL A 172 -10.74 -6.10 -9.07
CA VAL A 172 -12.00 -6.05 -9.82
C VAL A 172 -12.46 -4.60 -9.84
N VAL A 173 -12.65 -4.08 -11.06
CA VAL A 173 -13.13 -2.72 -11.33
C VAL A 173 -14.21 -2.75 -12.40
N ASN A 174 -15.06 -1.72 -12.42
CA ASN A 174 -16.23 -1.68 -13.29
C ASN A 174 -16.74 -0.25 -13.52
N CYS A 175 -17.14 0.05 -14.76
CA CYS A 175 -17.71 1.32 -15.18
C CYS A 175 -19.23 1.15 -15.38
N GLN A 176 -20.03 1.57 -14.39
CA GLN A 176 -21.51 1.46 -14.43
C GLN A 176 -22.25 2.79 -14.70
N SER A 177 -21.56 3.81 -15.21
CA SER A 177 -22.14 5.14 -15.39
C SER A 177 -22.39 5.45 -16.87
N LEU A 178 -23.17 6.50 -17.16
CA LEU A 178 -23.67 6.81 -18.51
C LEU A 178 -22.54 7.19 -19.47
N GLU A 179 -21.44 7.69 -18.94
CA GLU A 179 -20.22 8.03 -19.68
C GLU A 179 -19.37 6.82 -20.10
N CYS A 180 -19.74 5.61 -19.67
CA CYS A 180 -19.00 4.39 -20.00
C CYS A 180 -19.43 3.83 -21.37
N SER A 181 -18.45 3.35 -22.16
CA SER A 181 -18.75 2.73 -23.45
C SER A 181 -19.42 1.37 -23.24
N ARG A 182 -20.64 1.19 -23.77
CA ARG A 182 -21.33 -0.11 -23.72
C ARG A 182 -20.63 -1.21 -24.54
N PHE A 183 -19.79 -0.82 -25.49
CA PHE A 183 -19.14 -1.74 -26.44
C PHE A 183 -17.65 -1.99 -26.16
N ASN A 184 -17.01 -1.15 -25.32
CA ASN A 184 -15.60 -1.29 -24.97
C ASN A 184 -15.43 -1.31 -23.44
N GLN A 185 -15.54 -2.49 -22.86
CA GLN A 185 -15.41 -2.77 -21.42
C GLN A 185 -13.99 -3.22 -21.05
N LYS A 186 -12.96 -2.59 -21.63
CA LYS A 186 -11.56 -2.88 -21.30
C LYS A 186 -11.14 -2.00 -20.13
N THR A 187 -10.43 -2.60 -19.18
CA THR A 187 -9.83 -1.88 -18.06
C THR A 187 -8.32 -2.13 -18.04
N THR A 188 -7.56 -1.09 -17.74
CA THR A 188 -6.09 -1.17 -17.60
C THR A 188 -5.63 -0.26 -16.47
N TYR A 189 -4.91 -0.86 -15.52
CA TYR A 189 -4.33 -0.20 -14.37
C TYR A 189 -2.84 -0.52 -14.26
N ASN A 190 -2.05 0.49 -13.94
CA ASN A 190 -0.68 0.32 -13.45
C ASN A 190 -0.74 0.32 -11.92
N LEU A 191 -0.26 -0.75 -11.30
CA LEU A 191 -0.13 -0.86 -9.86
C LEU A 191 1.36 -0.91 -9.52
N LYS A 192 1.84 0.07 -8.77
CA LYS A 192 3.15 0.01 -8.12
C LYS A 192 2.94 -0.48 -6.69
N VAL A 193 3.69 -1.50 -6.28
CA VAL A 193 3.68 -2.00 -4.89
C VAL A 193 5.05 -1.75 -4.30
N HIS A 194 5.09 -1.03 -3.19
CA HIS A 194 6.30 -0.82 -2.40
C HIS A 194 6.36 -1.91 -1.33
N TYR A 195 7.56 -2.43 -1.07
CA TYR A 195 7.79 -3.46 -0.07
C TYR A 195 9.01 -3.12 0.79
N LEU A 196 9.04 -3.72 1.96
CA LEU A 196 10.16 -3.67 2.90
C LEU A 196 10.45 -5.08 3.41
N ILE A 197 11.71 -5.50 3.36
CA ILE A 197 12.20 -6.76 3.90
C ILE A 197 12.99 -6.43 5.16
N ALA A 198 12.72 -7.12 6.26
CA ALA A 198 13.54 -7.12 7.47
C ALA A 198 14.19 -8.50 7.64
N ALA A 199 15.50 -8.54 7.83
CA ALA A 199 16.27 -9.77 7.99
C ALA A 199 17.07 -9.74 9.30
N GLY A 200 17.00 -10.82 10.06
CA GLY A 200 17.67 -10.91 11.35
C GLY A 200 17.58 -12.30 11.95
N ASP A 201 18.44 -12.59 12.91
CA ASP A 201 18.45 -13.85 13.62
C ASP A 201 17.27 -13.89 14.61
N ARG A 202 16.72 -15.07 14.91
CA ARG A 202 15.53 -15.18 15.78
C ARG A 202 15.79 -14.68 17.19
N SER A 203 17.05 -14.56 17.62
CA SER A 203 17.42 -13.97 18.90
C SER A 203 17.40 -12.43 18.92
N GLN A 204 17.37 -11.79 17.75
CA GLN A 204 17.43 -10.34 17.57
C GLN A 204 16.13 -9.76 17.04
N LEU A 205 15.44 -10.53 16.20
CA LEU A 205 14.20 -10.18 15.54
C LEU A 205 13.19 -11.32 15.72
N ASN A 206 11.94 -11.00 16.01
CA ASN A 206 10.83 -11.96 15.91
C ASN A 206 9.66 -11.33 15.16
N ALA A 207 8.91 -12.16 14.45
CA ALA A 207 7.71 -11.75 13.74
C ALA A 207 6.52 -12.62 14.15
N THR A 208 5.45 -11.97 14.60
CA THR A 208 4.18 -12.62 14.90
C THR A 208 3.09 -12.06 13.98
N PRO A 209 2.56 -12.82 13.01
CA PRO A 209 1.52 -12.34 12.12
C PRO A 209 0.13 -12.41 12.77
N LYS A 210 -0.78 -11.53 12.34
CA LYS A 210 -2.22 -11.58 12.68
C LYS A 210 -3.05 -11.00 11.54
N THR A 211 -4.17 -11.62 11.24
CA THR A 211 -5.17 -11.08 10.31
C THR A 211 -6.36 -10.54 11.08
N LEU A 212 -6.83 -9.37 10.68
CA LEU A 212 -8.00 -8.70 11.24
C LEU A 212 -8.95 -8.37 10.09
N THR A 213 -10.24 -8.57 10.34
CA THR A 213 -11.30 -8.37 9.37
C THR A 213 -12.36 -7.46 9.98
N LYS A 214 -12.88 -6.54 9.17
CA LYS A 214 -14.05 -5.74 9.49
C LYS A 214 -15.01 -5.77 8.34
N ASP A 215 -16.24 -6.18 8.60
CA ASP A 215 -17.32 -6.15 7.63
C ASP A 215 -18.51 -5.37 8.18
N TYR A 216 -19.24 -4.71 7.29
CA TYR A 216 -20.48 -4.04 7.65
C TYR A 216 -21.32 -3.73 6.39
N PRO A 217 -22.66 -3.73 6.53
CA PRO A 217 -23.56 -3.23 5.49
C PRO A 217 -23.83 -1.73 5.65
N TRP A 218 -24.38 -1.11 4.59
CA TRP A 218 -24.99 0.23 4.66
C TRP A 218 -26.29 0.32 3.88
N GLY A 219 -27.19 1.16 4.41
CA GLY A 219 -28.45 1.54 3.77
C GLY A 219 -28.32 2.73 2.82
N ARG A 220 -29.44 3.14 2.22
CA ARG A 220 -29.51 4.35 1.37
C ARG A 220 -29.61 5.64 2.17
N LYS A 221 -30.11 5.58 3.41
CA LYS A 221 -30.40 6.75 4.24
C LYS A 221 -29.40 6.91 5.38
N ASP A 222 -28.86 5.81 5.88
CA ASP A 222 -28.04 5.80 7.09
C ASP A 222 -26.57 5.95 6.73
N GLU A 223 -25.87 6.88 7.39
CA GLU A 223 -24.42 7.01 7.31
C GLU A 223 -23.79 6.02 8.27
N PHE A 224 -22.81 5.24 7.82
CA PHE A 224 -22.02 4.44 8.73
C PHE A 224 -20.95 5.33 9.36
N HIS A 225 -20.97 5.43 10.69
CA HIS A 225 -19.93 6.10 11.45
C HIS A 225 -18.95 5.05 11.97
N HIS A 226 -17.68 5.25 11.68
CA HIS A 226 -16.60 4.37 12.12
C HIS A 226 -15.78 5.04 13.22
N THR A 227 -15.46 4.28 14.25
CA THR A 227 -14.39 4.62 15.19
C THR A 227 -13.34 3.52 15.16
N ALA A 228 -12.07 3.93 15.24
CA ALA A 228 -10.97 2.99 15.32
C ALA A 228 -11.13 2.09 16.57
N GLU A 229 -10.79 0.83 16.42
CA GLU A 229 -10.97 -0.21 17.44
C GLU A 229 -9.63 -0.55 18.09
N LYS A 230 -9.65 -0.84 19.40
CA LYS A 230 -8.44 -1.23 20.14
C LYS A 230 -8.29 -2.74 20.14
N TYR A 231 -7.07 -3.19 19.87
CA TYR A 231 -6.67 -4.58 19.84
C TYR A 231 -5.33 -4.76 20.55
N TYR A 232 -4.95 -6.02 20.75
CA TYR A 232 -3.61 -6.37 21.18
C TYR A 232 -3.06 -7.57 20.40
N MET A 233 -1.73 -7.68 20.37
CA MET A 233 -0.97 -8.83 19.90
C MET A 233 -0.02 -9.29 20.99
N LEU A 234 0.11 -10.61 21.11
CA LEU A 234 1.13 -11.24 21.94
C LEU A 234 2.26 -11.67 21.02
N GLY A 235 3.46 -11.22 21.32
CA GLY A 235 4.69 -11.66 20.72
C GLY A 235 5.28 -12.85 21.47
N ARG A 236 6.60 -13.03 21.33
CA ARG A 236 7.31 -14.18 21.86
C ARG A 236 7.80 -13.94 23.29
N LYS A 237 7.17 -14.62 24.24
CA LYS A 237 7.57 -14.60 25.66
C LYS A 237 8.95 -15.23 25.88
N GLY A 238 9.65 -14.76 26.92
CA GLY A 238 10.91 -15.35 27.40
C GLY A 238 12.15 -14.99 26.58
N GLN A 239 12.02 -14.06 25.63
CA GLN A 239 13.13 -13.45 24.89
C GLN A 239 13.24 -11.98 25.28
N ASP A 240 14.44 -11.43 25.21
CA ASP A 240 14.77 -10.08 25.68
C ASP A 240 14.46 -8.99 24.63
N TYR A 241 13.28 -9.03 23.99
CA TYR A 241 12.88 -8.00 23.03
C TYR A 241 12.43 -6.73 23.72
N GLN A 242 13.22 -5.66 23.59
CA GLN A 242 12.98 -4.40 24.29
C GLN A 242 11.91 -3.53 23.61
N THR A 243 11.78 -3.61 22.29
CA THR A 243 10.92 -2.74 21.51
C THR A 243 10.16 -3.52 20.44
N ALA A 244 9.07 -2.94 19.96
CA ALA A 244 8.25 -3.56 18.92
C ALA A 244 7.64 -2.53 17.97
N ALA A 245 7.37 -2.96 16.74
CA ALA A 245 6.65 -2.20 15.72
C ALA A 245 5.59 -3.08 15.03
N LEU A 246 4.65 -2.44 14.34
CA LEU A 246 3.71 -3.10 13.45
C LEU A 246 4.02 -2.74 12.01
N GLY A 247 3.98 -3.75 11.14
CA GLY A 247 3.93 -3.58 9.70
C GLY A 247 2.69 -4.25 9.11
N ILE A 248 2.38 -3.94 7.85
CA ILE A 248 1.28 -4.53 7.10
C ILE A 248 1.84 -5.54 6.10
N LYS A 249 1.35 -6.78 6.08
CA LYS A 249 1.67 -7.82 5.08
C LYS A 249 0.64 -7.94 3.97
N SER A 250 -0.61 -7.60 4.27
CA SER A 250 -1.68 -7.68 3.27
C SER A 250 -2.78 -6.68 3.58
N MET A 251 -3.44 -6.22 2.53
CA MET A 251 -4.69 -5.47 2.63
C MET A 251 -5.69 -6.01 1.61
N ALA A 252 -6.96 -6.02 1.98
CA ALA A 252 -8.05 -6.29 1.06
C ALA A 252 -9.24 -5.36 1.29
N LEU A 253 -9.84 -4.92 0.20
CA LEU A 253 -11.15 -4.29 0.13
C LEU A 253 -12.00 -5.17 -0.78
N THR A 254 -13.10 -5.71 -0.25
CA THR A 254 -14.08 -6.48 -1.00
C THR A 254 -15.45 -5.84 -0.85
N LEU A 255 -16.09 -5.55 -1.97
CA LEU A 255 -17.42 -4.95 -2.04
C LEU A 255 -18.38 -5.88 -2.77
N ASN A 256 -19.66 -5.80 -2.40
CA ASN A 256 -20.71 -6.60 -3.04
C ASN A 256 -20.93 -6.25 -4.51
N ALA A 257 -20.61 -5.02 -4.90
CA ALA A 257 -20.65 -4.51 -6.24
C ALA A 257 -19.59 -3.42 -6.41
N ALA A 258 -19.52 -2.82 -7.58
CA ALA A 258 -18.66 -1.66 -7.78
C ALA A 258 -19.29 -0.40 -7.18
N HIS A 259 -18.60 0.21 -6.22
CA HIS A 259 -19.05 1.42 -5.54
C HIS A 259 -18.17 2.61 -5.85
N TRP A 260 -18.75 3.78 -5.71
CA TRP A 260 -17.96 5.00 -5.62
C TRP A 260 -17.20 5.00 -4.30
N THR A 261 -16.02 5.60 -4.27
CA THR A 261 -15.23 5.75 -3.04
C THR A 261 -15.28 7.21 -2.63
N VAL A 262 -15.46 7.46 -1.34
CA VAL A 262 -15.35 8.78 -0.69
C VAL A 262 -14.26 8.72 0.35
N GLU A 263 -14.34 7.75 1.25
CA GLU A 263 -13.32 7.54 2.28
C GLU A 263 -12.82 6.10 2.21
N TYR A 264 -11.51 5.94 2.39
CA TYR A 264 -10.89 4.63 2.58
C TYR A 264 -9.75 4.73 3.57
N HIS A 265 -9.90 4.05 4.70
CA HIS A 265 -8.91 3.92 5.74
C HIS A 265 -8.46 2.47 5.83
N ASN A 266 -7.17 2.29 5.88
CA ASN A 266 -6.54 1.04 6.29
C ASN A 266 -5.27 1.45 7.00
N ASN A 267 -5.33 1.55 8.33
CA ASN A 267 -4.16 1.89 9.12
C ASN A 267 -4.13 1.19 10.48
N VAL A 268 -2.90 1.06 10.99
CA VAL A 268 -2.62 0.49 12.30
C VAL A 268 -1.74 1.46 13.09
N THR A 269 -2.20 1.82 14.29
CA THR A 269 -1.50 2.74 15.19
C THR A 269 -1.10 1.99 16.47
N PRO A 270 0.17 1.57 16.61
CA PRO A 270 0.74 1.12 17.87
C PRO A 270 0.47 2.10 19.01
N LEU A 271 0.12 1.58 20.19
CA LEU A 271 -0.15 2.34 21.39
C LEU A 271 0.96 2.12 22.42
N ILE A 272 1.03 0.93 23.02
CA ILE A 272 2.00 0.61 24.07
C ILE A 272 2.49 -0.82 23.94
N TYR A 273 3.81 -1.00 24.04
CA TYR A 273 4.45 -2.30 24.14
C TYR A 273 4.91 -2.55 25.57
N ASN A 274 4.56 -3.70 26.12
CA ASN A 274 5.04 -4.19 27.40
C ASN A 274 5.97 -5.38 27.14
N LYS A 275 7.27 -5.18 27.39
CA LYS A 275 8.32 -6.17 27.12
C LYS A 275 8.27 -7.38 28.06
N GLU A 276 7.79 -7.20 29.28
CA GLU A 276 7.69 -8.26 30.29
C GLU A 276 6.64 -9.31 29.90
N THR A 277 5.57 -8.86 29.24
CA THR A 277 4.46 -9.71 28.77
C THR A 277 4.51 -10.01 27.28
N ALA A 278 5.44 -9.38 26.54
CA ALA A 278 5.50 -9.36 25.08
C ALA A 278 4.17 -8.93 24.45
N ARG A 279 3.48 -7.94 25.04
CA ARG A 279 2.16 -7.48 24.56
C ARG A 279 2.28 -6.12 23.91
N LEU A 280 1.81 -5.99 22.67
CA LEU A 280 1.60 -4.71 22.01
C LEU A 280 0.10 -4.41 21.89
N ASP A 281 -0.34 -3.32 22.51
CA ASP A 281 -1.65 -2.73 22.26
C ASP A 281 -1.59 -1.80 21.04
N PHE A 282 -2.64 -1.79 20.23
CA PHE A 282 -2.74 -0.96 19.05
C PHE A 282 -4.19 -0.57 18.72
N SER A 283 -4.34 0.49 17.94
CA SER A 283 -5.61 0.92 17.33
C SER A 283 -5.63 0.51 15.86
N LEU A 284 -6.75 -0.02 15.40
CA LEU A 284 -6.99 -0.41 14.02
C LEU A 284 -8.13 0.43 13.44
N ASP A 285 -7.91 1.03 12.28
CA ASP A 285 -8.93 1.76 11.52
C ASP A 285 -9.05 1.13 10.12
N LEU A 286 -10.15 0.38 9.96
CA LEU A 286 -10.58 -0.22 8.70
C LEU A 286 -11.94 0.37 8.36
N PHE A 287 -11.95 1.29 7.41
CA PHE A 287 -13.16 2.00 7.03
C PHE A 287 -13.23 2.26 5.53
N PHE A 288 -14.41 2.08 4.96
CA PHE A 288 -14.78 2.41 3.59
C PHE A 288 -16.12 3.14 3.59
N LYS A 289 -16.18 4.24 2.86
CA LYS A 289 -17.39 5.06 2.71
C LYS A 289 -17.67 5.32 1.24
N GLU A 290 -18.89 4.98 0.81
CA GLU A 290 -19.38 5.28 -0.55
C GLU A 290 -19.99 6.67 -0.67
N TRP A 291 -20.54 7.22 0.42
CA TRP A 291 -21.40 8.41 0.38
C TRP A 291 -21.36 9.22 1.67
N GLN A 292 -21.55 10.54 1.56
CA GLN A 292 -21.72 11.48 2.67
C GLN A 292 -23.01 12.31 2.55
N GLN A 293 -23.67 12.60 3.66
CA GLN A 293 -24.89 13.40 3.71
C GLN A 293 -24.60 14.82 3.21
N GLY A 294 -25.51 15.42 2.44
CA GLY A 294 -25.31 16.77 1.89
C GLY A 294 -24.33 16.86 0.70
N MET A 295 -23.81 15.74 0.22
CA MET A 295 -22.83 15.70 -0.87
C MET A 295 -23.26 16.39 -2.18
N LYS A 296 -24.56 16.45 -2.48
CA LYS A 296 -25.07 17.18 -3.66
C LYS A 296 -24.91 18.70 -3.55
N THR A 297 -24.85 19.25 -2.34
CA THR A 297 -24.77 20.69 -2.06
C THR A 297 -23.39 21.13 -1.59
N GLN A 298 -22.61 20.24 -0.97
CA GLN A 298 -21.31 20.55 -0.36
C GLN A 298 -20.08 20.09 -1.17
N SER A 299 -20.27 19.41 -2.30
CA SER A 299 -19.14 19.00 -3.15
C SER A 299 -18.42 20.17 -3.80
N ALA A 300 -17.13 20.01 -4.13
CA ALA A 300 -16.37 20.97 -4.95
C ALA A 300 -17.00 21.27 -6.32
N ARG A 301 -17.86 20.39 -6.87
CA ARG A 301 -18.63 20.61 -8.12
C ARG A 301 -20.08 20.10 -8.05
N PRO A 302 -21.02 20.85 -7.44
CA PRO A 302 -22.41 20.42 -7.20
C PRO A 302 -23.18 19.97 -8.45
N GLY A 303 -22.87 20.55 -9.62
CA GLY A 303 -23.54 20.21 -10.88
C GLY A 303 -23.30 18.77 -11.34
N LEU A 304 -22.04 18.30 -11.27
CA LEU A 304 -21.69 16.91 -11.56
C LEU A 304 -22.20 15.98 -10.45
N SER A 305 -22.32 16.53 -9.24
CA SER A 305 -22.71 15.77 -8.07
C SER A 305 -24.13 15.21 -8.10
N LYS A 306 -25.00 15.82 -8.93
CA LYS A 306 -26.41 15.47 -9.10
C LYS A 306 -26.64 14.03 -9.59
N PHE A 307 -25.69 13.48 -10.33
CA PHE A 307 -25.81 12.16 -10.95
C PHE A 307 -25.34 11.01 -10.07
N SER A 308 -24.72 11.28 -8.92
CA SER A 308 -24.43 10.21 -7.98
C SER A 308 -25.56 9.99 -6.99
N SER A 309 -25.71 8.72 -6.64
CA SER A 309 -26.68 8.22 -5.69
C SER A 309 -26.03 7.13 -4.86
N LYS A 310 -26.27 7.20 -3.54
CA LYS A 310 -25.91 6.13 -2.62
C LYS A 310 -26.66 4.85 -2.99
N LYS A 311 -25.93 3.74 -3.05
CA LYS A 311 -26.54 2.41 -3.17
C LYS A 311 -26.52 1.73 -1.81
N LYS A 312 -27.41 0.76 -1.61
CA LYS A 312 -27.23 -0.20 -0.52
C LYS A 312 -26.04 -1.10 -0.88
N GLY A 313 -25.26 -1.47 0.11
CA GLY A 313 -24.09 -2.31 -0.12
C GLY A 313 -23.54 -2.89 1.17
N TRP A 314 -22.43 -3.61 1.02
CA TRP A 314 -21.60 -4.08 2.12
C TRP A 314 -20.15 -4.10 1.69
N CYS A 315 -19.26 -4.03 2.67
CA CYS A 315 -17.83 -4.21 2.47
C CYS A 315 -17.27 -5.22 3.46
N VAL A 316 -16.19 -5.88 3.05
CA VAL A 316 -15.29 -6.64 3.90
C VAL A 316 -13.90 -6.04 3.70
N LEU A 317 -13.29 -5.61 4.81
CA LEU A 317 -11.97 -5.03 4.87
C LEU A 317 -11.07 -5.98 5.65
N ASP A 318 -10.00 -6.44 5.01
CA ASP A 318 -8.99 -7.28 5.67
C ASP A 318 -7.68 -6.53 5.77
N THR A 319 -6.98 -6.68 6.89
CA THR A 319 -5.58 -6.33 7.01
C THR A 319 -4.81 -7.47 7.68
N GLY A 320 -3.71 -7.88 7.04
CA GLY A 320 -2.74 -8.78 7.63
C GLY A 320 -1.63 -7.92 8.19
N ILE A 321 -1.44 -7.94 9.49
CA ILE A 321 -0.37 -7.22 10.19
C ILE A 321 0.68 -8.19 10.71
N VAL A 322 1.87 -7.67 10.98
CA VAL A 322 2.94 -8.38 11.65
C VAL A 322 3.48 -7.55 12.80
N LEU A 323 3.53 -8.13 13.98
CA LEU A 323 4.26 -7.62 15.12
C LEU A 323 5.73 -8.00 14.96
N LEU A 324 6.58 -7.00 14.79
CA LEU A 324 8.02 -7.14 14.80
C LEU A 324 8.54 -6.79 16.19
N GLU A 325 9.22 -7.73 16.83
CA GLU A 325 9.87 -7.54 18.13
C GLU A 325 11.38 -7.50 17.94
N PHE A 326 12.03 -6.52 18.56
CA PHE A 326 13.45 -6.26 18.38
C PHE A 326 14.16 -6.24 19.72
N LYS A 327 15.37 -6.79 19.74
CA LYS A 327 16.22 -6.76 20.93
C LYS A 327 16.77 -5.36 21.22
N ASP A 328 17.17 -4.62 20.19
CA ASP A 328 17.98 -3.40 20.31
C ASP A 328 17.51 -2.23 19.45
N ALA A 329 16.31 -2.33 18.85
CA ALA A 329 15.84 -1.31 17.93
C ALA A 329 15.38 -0.05 18.67
N LYS A 330 15.68 1.10 18.08
CA LYS A 330 15.06 2.39 18.41
C LYS A 330 13.92 2.65 17.43
N ILE A 331 12.75 3.00 17.97
CA ILE A 331 11.49 3.05 17.21
C ILE A 331 10.79 4.37 17.50
N LEU A 332 10.37 5.08 16.45
CA LEU A 332 9.54 6.28 16.57
C LEU A 332 8.34 6.19 15.63
N HIS A 333 7.15 6.28 16.20
CA HIS A 333 5.88 6.24 15.49
C HIS A 333 5.46 7.66 15.11
N GLN A 334 5.17 7.89 13.82
CA GLN A 334 4.70 9.18 13.34
C GLN A 334 3.53 9.04 12.36
N LYS A 335 2.90 10.18 12.11
CA LYS A 335 1.97 10.38 11.01
C LYS A 335 2.08 11.80 10.52
N HIS A 336 1.74 12.02 9.27
CA HIS A 336 1.56 13.36 8.73
C HIS A 336 0.20 13.47 8.05
N LYS A 337 -0.35 14.68 8.03
CA LYS A 337 -1.60 15.00 7.34
C LYS A 337 -1.30 15.87 6.13
N GLY A 338 -2.12 15.76 5.10
CA GLY A 338 -2.02 16.61 3.93
C GLY A 338 -3.35 16.75 3.20
N ALA A 339 -3.32 17.58 2.18
CA ALA A 339 -4.43 17.77 1.27
C ALA A 339 -3.93 17.89 -0.17
N LEU A 340 -4.78 17.52 -1.13
CA LEU A 340 -4.53 17.62 -2.56
C LEU A 340 -5.75 18.24 -3.23
N TYR A 341 -5.52 18.93 -4.35
CA TYR A 341 -6.58 19.39 -5.24
C TYR A 341 -6.38 18.82 -6.63
N TRP A 342 -7.35 18.03 -7.08
CA TRP A 342 -7.40 17.46 -8.40
C TRP A 342 -8.34 18.26 -9.29
N GLU A 343 -7.87 18.71 -10.44
CA GLU A 343 -8.64 19.57 -11.35
C GLU A 343 -9.71 18.81 -12.16
N GLY A 344 -9.59 17.48 -12.28
CA GLY A 344 -10.49 16.66 -13.09
C GLY A 344 -10.24 16.80 -14.59
N LEU A 345 -11.32 16.87 -15.38
CA LEU A 345 -11.30 17.19 -16.82
C LEU A 345 -10.47 16.22 -17.69
N ASN A 346 -10.47 14.92 -17.37
CA ASN A 346 -9.64 13.90 -18.05
C ASN A 346 -8.13 14.16 -17.95
N ALA A 347 -7.66 14.93 -16.98
CA ALA A 347 -6.23 14.99 -16.70
C ALA A 347 -5.69 13.57 -16.46
N THR A 348 -4.50 13.30 -17.00
CA THR A 348 -3.88 11.98 -16.91
C THR A 348 -3.58 11.67 -15.44
N SER A 349 -3.83 10.43 -15.04
CA SER A 349 -3.55 9.94 -13.68
C SER A 349 -2.09 10.12 -13.26
N SER A 350 -1.16 10.22 -14.21
CA SER A 350 0.26 10.50 -14.00
C SER A 350 0.61 11.98 -13.75
N ASN A 351 -0.37 12.88 -13.75
CA ASN A 351 -0.13 14.30 -13.51
C ASN A 351 0.45 14.51 -12.10
N PRO A 352 1.55 15.27 -11.93
CA PRO A 352 2.17 15.53 -10.63
C PRO A 352 1.22 16.10 -9.57
N LYS A 353 0.16 16.82 -9.98
CA LYS A 353 -0.88 17.33 -9.06
C LYS A 353 -1.70 16.22 -8.38
N ALA A 354 -1.62 14.99 -8.88
CA ALA A 354 -2.23 13.82 -8.25
C ALA A 354 -1.40 13.27 -7.08
N GLU A 355 -0.24 13.85 -6.77
CA GLU A 355 0.65 13.38 -5.72
C GLU A 355 0.99 14.47 -4.71
N SER A 356 1.05 14.09 -3.44
CA SER A 356 1.70 14.86 -2.39
C SER A 356 2.92 14.07 -1.91
N ARG A 357 4.06 14.74 -1.77
CA ARG A 357 5.32 14.14 -1.34
C ARG A 357 5.88 14.92 -0.17
N VAL A 358 6.26 14.20 0.89
CA VAL A 358 6.89 14.77 2.08
C VAL A 358 8.18 14.02 2.34
N THR A 359 9.32 14.72 2.26
CA THR A 359 10.61 14.16 2.66
C THR A 359 10.62 13.91 4.17
N LEU A 360 10.89 12.67 4.56
CA LEU A 360 10.99 12.24 5.94
C LEU A 360 12.44 12.40 6.43
N LYS A 361 12.61 13.01 7.59
CA LYS A 361 13.90 13.08 8.28
C LYS A 361 13.91 12.05 9.39
N PHE A 362 14.93 11.19 9.42
CA PHE A 362 15.13 10.30 10.56
C PHE A 362 15.32 11.12 11.83
N PRO A 363 14.69 10.72 12.94
CA PRO A 363 14.89 11.37 14.22
C PRO A 363 16.29 11.09 14.78
N ASP A 364 16.79 12.02 15.57
CA ASP A 364 17.92 11.76 16.46
C ASP A 364 17.42 10.87 17.61
N PHE A 365 18.14 9.77 17.83
CA PHE A 365 17.67 8.58 18.52
C PHE A 365 18.48 8.27 19.76
#